data_AF-A0A854DAS1-F1
#
_entry.id   AF-A0A854DAS1-F1
#
_cell.length_a   1.000
_cell.length_b   1.000
_cell.length_c   1.000
_cell.angle_alpha   90.00
_cell.angle_beta   90.00
_cell.angle_gamma   90.00
#
_symmetry.space_group_name_H-M   'P 1'
#
loop_
_entity.id
_entity.type
_entity.pdbx_description
1 polymer ?
#
loop_
_entity_poly.entity_id
_entity_poly.type
_entity_poly.pdbx_seq_one_letter_code
_entity_poly.pdbx_strand_id
1 'polypeptide(L)'
;MALTPQARETFTRLFGVEPQPHPTDPELFDILQNEIFDEAFSTGVLTDVERELLTITVLTAMQTLPQLKAHVDAALNIGASPLQLRETIYQCAPYIGFPKTLNAIDIANKVFEERGISLPLESAGTVDGIDPSAREQAGAAIQTPLYGNEVKEVFSALPQPFDEFVPHLLTSSAFGDFATRGGLDVAQRELVSLVAIAAIGASTQLRPHVAGAIRAGSSRQKVAAALVQVMPYIGGPYALSGLVLVARYDEKTSAEAYR
;
A
#
# COMPACT_ATOMS: atom_id res chain seq x y z
N MET A 1 0.96 22.40 22.04
CA MET A 1 1.21 23.41 20.97
C MET A 1 -0.12 23.67 20.28
N ALA A 2 -0.42 24.84 19.74
CA ALA A 2 -1.67 24.97 18.97
C ALA A 2 -1.55 24.24 17.61
N LEU A 3 -2.66 23.69 17.12
CA LEU A 3 -2.75 23.09 15.79
C LEU A 3 -2.48 24.15 14.70
N THR A 4 -1.71 23.81 13.66
CA THR A 4 -1.47 24.72 12.54
C THR A 4 -2.73 24.91 11.69
N PRO A 5 -2.87 26.05 10.96
CA PRO A 5 -4.00 26.26 10.06
C PRO A 5 -4.11 25.17 8.97
N GLN A 6 -2.98 24.73 8.43
CA GLN A 6 -2.92 23.69 7.40
C GLN A 6 -3.37 22.33 7.95
N ALA A 7 -2.90 21.93 9.15
CA ALA A 7 -3.36 20.69 9.77
C ALA A 7 -4.87 20.71 10.02
N ARG A 8 -5.41 21.85 10.48
CA ARG A 8 -6.86 22.03 10.66
C ARG A 8 -7.62 21.85 9.36
N GLU A 9 -7.20 22.53 8.29
CA GLU A 9 -7.86 22.44 6.98
C GLU A 9 -7.83 21.02 6.42
N THR A 10 -6.67 20.36 6.46
CA THR A 10 -6.52 18.97 6.00
C THR A 10 -7.39 18.02 6.82
N PHE A 11 -7.38 18.13 8.16
CA PHE A 11 -8.19 17.28 9.02
C PHE A 11 -9.69 17.46 8.72
N THR A 12 -10.17 18.70 8.66
CA THR A 12 -11.59 19.00 8.38
C THR A 12 -11.99 18.48 7.00
N ARG A 13 -11.13 18.62 5.99
CA ARG A 13 -11.38 18.10 4.63
C ARG A 13 -11.48 16.57 4.61
N LEU A 14 -10.63 15.87 5.36
CA LEU A 14 -10.63 14.40 5.42
C LEU A 14 -11.79 13.85 6.25
N PHE A 15 -11.96 14.34 7.47
CA PHE A 15 -12.88 13.75 8.46
C PHE A 15 -14.24 14.46 8.54
N GLY A 16 -14.43 15.56 7.81
CA GLY A 16 -15.70 16.29 7.75
C GLY A 16 -16.07 17.04 9.03
N VAL A 17 -15.17 17.10 10.01
CA VAL A 17 -15.38 17.76 11.31
C VAL A 17 -14.14 18.54 11.73
N GLU A 18 -14.34 19.65 12.43
CA GLU A 18 -13.25 20.45 12.97
C GLU A 18 -12.53 19.72 14.11
N PRO A 19 -11.18 19.66 14.09
CA PRO A 19 -10.43 19.01 15.16
C PRO A 19 -10.64 19.74 16.49
N GLN A 20 -10.91 18.96 17.53
CA GLN A 20 -11.04 19.42 18.90
C GLN A 20 -9.84 18.95 19.73
N PRO A 21 -9.40 19.72 20.75
CA PRO A 21 -8.36 19.28 21.66
C PRO A 21 -8.73 17.93 22.31
N HIS A 22 -7.78 17.00 22.35
CA HIS A 22 -8.00 15.72 23.01
C HIS A 22 -8.24 15.93 24.52
N PRO A 23 -9.25 15.28 25.15
CA PRO A 23 -9.65 15.59 26.52
C PRO A 23 -8.59 15.21 27.57
N THR A 24 -7.71 14.25 27.28
CA THR A 24 -6.72 13.75 28.23
C THR A 24 -5.27 14.02 27.82
N ASP A 25 -5.00 14.23 26.53
CA ASP A 25 -3.64 14.25 25.97
C ASP A 25 -3.52 15.27 24.82
N PRO A 26 -3.91 16.55 25.04
CA PRO A 26 -4.00 17.54 23.96
C PRO A 26 -2.65 17.75 23.26
N GLU A 27 -1.54 17.81 24.01
CA GLU A 27 -0.21 18.05 23.44
C GLU A 27 0.22 16.95 22.46
N LEU A 28 0.01 15.68 22.81
CA LEU A 28 0.34 14.56 21.92
C LEU A 28 -0.50 14.60 20.64
N PHE A 29 -1.79 14.90 20.76
CA PHE A 29 -2.68 15.00 19.62
C PHE A 29 -2.38 16.21 18.73
N ASP A 30 -1.91 17.32 19.30
CA ASP A 30 -1.44 18.47 18.54
C ASP A 30 -0.16 18.14 17.76
N ILE A 31 0.80 17.43 18.39
CA ILE A 31 2.02 16.94 17.71
C ILE A 31 1.63 16.01 16.57
N LEU A 32 0.81 14.99 16.85
CA LEU A 32 0.35 14.01 15.87
C LEU A 32 -0.34 14.69 14.69
N GLN A 33 -1.28 15.60 14.95
CA GLN A 33 -2.05 16.21 13.89
C GLN A 33 -1.23 17.21 13.07
N ASN A 34 -0.31 17.95 13.69
CA ASN A 34 0.60 18.82 12.95
C ASN A 34 1.56 18.00 12.07
N GLU A 35 2.17 16.93 12.60
CA GLU A 35 3.07 16.09 11.83
C GLU A 35 2.34 15.39 10.67
N ILE A 36 1.17 14.80 10.94
CA ILE A 36 0.43 14.06 9.93
C ILE A 36 -0.21 15.01 8.91
N PHE A 37 -1.04 15.96 9.34
CA PHE A 37 -1.96 16.69 8.47
C PHE A 37 -1.42 18.03 7.93
N ASP A 38 -0.32 18.54 8.47
CA ASP A 38 0.42 19.66 7.89
C ASP A 38 1.67 19.13 7.17
N GLU A 39 2.63 18.59 7.91
CA GLU A 39 3.97 18.31 7.37
C GLU A 39 3.97 17.14 6.36
N ALA A 40 3.62 15.93 6.79
CA ALA A 40 3.67 14.74 5.93
C ALA A 40 2.64 14.84 4.79
N PHE A 41 1.40 15.24 5.09
CA PHE A 41 0.31 15.34 4.11
C PHE A 41 0.51 16.45 3.08
N SER A 42 1.23 17.54 3.40
CA SER A 42 1.46 18.61 2.44
C SER A 42 2.76 18.45 1.64
N THR A 43 3.59 17.47 1.97
CA THR A 43 4.90 17.27 1.33
C THR A 43 4.81 16.35 0.10
N GLY A 44 5.37 16.79 -1.03
CA GLY A 44 5.55 15.95 -2.22
C GLY A 44 4.44 16.09 -3.26
N VAL A 45 4.22 15.02 -4.03
CA VAL A 45 3.40 15.04 -5.27
C VAL A 45 2.18 14.13 -5.21
N LEU A 46 1.90 13.54 -4.05
CA LEU A 46 0.75 12.65 -3.87
C LEU A 46 -0.53 13.47 -3.74
N THR A 47 -1.58 13.00 -4.42
CA THR A 47 -2.96 13.47 -4.23
C THR A 47 -3.53 12.98 -2.89
N ASP A 48 -4.60 13.61 -2.42
CA ASP A 48 -5.29 13.21 -1.18
C ASP A 48 -5.73 11.75 -1.20
N VAL A 49 -6.29 11.29 -2.33
CA VAL A 49 -6.70 9.89 -2.52
C VAL A 49 -5.49 8.97 -2.36
N GLU A 50 -4.37 9.26 -3.00
CA GLU A 50 -3.16 8.43 -2.87
C GLU A 50 -2.64 8.39 -1.45
N ARG A 51 -2.68 9.52 -0.72
CA ARG A 51 -2.24 9.58 0.68
C ARG A 51 -3.10 8.69 1.57
N GLU A 52 -4.41 8.72 1.39
CA GLU A 52 -5.33 7.88 2.15
C GLU A 52 -5.20 6.40 1.78
N LEU A 53 -5.04 6.05 0.50
CA LEU A 53 -4.80 4.66 0.11
C LEU A 53 -3.51 4.10 0.73
N LEU A 54 -2.42 4.88 0.75
CA LEU A 54 -1.16 4.47 1.40
C LEU A 54 -1.30 4.38 2.93
N THR A 55 -2.07 5.28 3.53
CA THR A 55 -2.36 5.25 4.97
C THR A 55 -3.17 4.00 5.34
N ILE A 56 -4.25 3.73 4.60
CA ILE A 56 -5.08 2.51 4.73
C ILE A 56 -4.25 1.25 4.58
N THR A 57 -3.29 1.25 3.64
CA THR A 57 -2.38 0.13 3.42
C THR A 57 -1.58 -0.20 4.68
N VAL A 58 -0.94 0.79 5.31
CA VAL A 58 -0.10 0.54 6.49
C VAL A 58 -0.93 0.23 7.73
N LEU A 59 -2.10 0.86 7.89
CA LEU A 59 -3.04 0.53 8.97
C LEU A 59 -3.57 -0.90 8.84
N THR A 60 -3.83 -1.34 7.60
CA THR A 60 -4.16 -2.74 7.27
C THR A 60 -3.02 -3.68 7.65
N ALA A 61 -1.78 -3.37 7.25
CA ALA A 61 -0.63 -4.21 7.54
C ALA A 61 -0.32 -4.36 9.05
N MET A 62 -0.47 -3.26 9.79
CA MET A 62 -0.23 -3.17 11.23
C MET A 62 -1.42 -3.64 12.09
N GLN A 63 -2.60 -3.85 11.48
CA GLN A 63 -3.85 -4.23 12.16
C GLN A 63 -4.34 -3.18 13.17
N THR A 64 -4.13 -1.89 12.88
CA THR A 64 -4.64 -0.76 13.67
C THR A 64 -6.07 -0.42 13.24
N LEU A 65 -6.98 -1.37 13.50
CA LEU A 65 -8.34 -1.40 12.94
C LEU A 65 -9.23 -0.17 13.27
N PRO A 66 -9.16 0.45 14.47
CA PRO A 66 -9.93 1.67 14.74
C PRO A 66 -9.55 2.83 13.82
N GLN A 67 -8.24 3.04 13.62
CA GLN A 67 -7.72 4.05 12.70
C GLN A 67 -8.04 3.67 11.26
N LEU A 68 -7.93 2.39 10.89
CA LEU A 68 -8.33 1.92 9.56
C LEU A 68 -9.79 2.30 9.25
N LYS A 69 -10.72 2.10 10.20
CA LYS A 69 -12.12 2.50 10.03
C LYS A 69 -12.25 3.99 9.72
N ALA A 70 -11.56 4.84 10.49
CA ALA A 70 -11.60 6.29 10.32
C ALA A 70 -11.02 6.73 8.96
N HIS A 71 -9.91 6.12 8.52
CA HIS A 71 -9.28 6.46 7.25
C HIS A 71 -10.03 5.91 6.02
N VAL A 72 -10.69 4.75 6.11
CA VAL A 72 -11.60 4.29 5.04
C VAL A 72 -12.75 5.29 4.86
N ASP A 73 -13.32 5.78 5.97
CA ASP A 73 -14.37 6.78 5.96
C ASP A 73 -13.89 8.13 5.38
N ALA A 74 -12.70 8.57 5.80
CA ALA A 74 -12.07 9.79 5.29
C ALA A 74 -11.74 9.69 3.79
N ALA A 75 -11.22 8.56 3.33
CA ALA A 75 -10.92 8.35 1.92
C ALA A 75 -12.19 8.46 1.04
N LEU A 76 -13.34 7.97 1.50
CA LEU A 76 -14.62 8.16 0.82
C LEU A 76 -15.02 9.64 0.75
N ASN A 77 -14.76 10.44 1.79
CA ASN A 77 -15.04 11.89 1.78
C ASN A 77 -14.26 12.64 0.71
N ILE A 78 -13.01 12.25 0.47
CA ILE A 78 -12.12 12.89 -0.52
C ILE A 78 -12.17 12.22 -1.90
N GLY A 79 -13.14 11.34 -2.13
CA GLY A 79 -13.49 10.83 -3.46
C GLY A 79 -12.81 9.52 -3.86
N ALA A 80 -12.17 8.79 -2.93
CA ALA A 80 -11.74 7.43 -3.22
C ALA A 80 -12.97 6.54 -3.48
N SER A 81 -12.94 5.72 -4.52
CA SER A 81 -14.03 4.78 -4.79
C SER A 81 -13.98 3.58 -3.82
N PRO A 82 -15.13 2.97 -3.48
CA PRO A 82 -15.17 1.72 -2.71
C PRO A 82 -14.34 0.60 -3.36
N LEU A 83 -14.28 0.59 -4.70
CA LEU A 83 -13.45 -0.33 -5.46
C LEU A 83 -11.95 -0.11 -5.18
N GLN A 84 -11.45 1.14 -5.26
CA GLN A 84 -10.04 1.44 -4.94
C GLN A 84 -9.68 0.99 -3.51
N LEU A 85 -10.55 1.27 -2.55
CA LEU A 85 -10.34 0.91 -1.14
C LEU A 85 -10.26 -0.61 -0.94
N ARG A 86 -11.18 -1.38 -1.56
CA ARG A 86 -11.15 -2.85 -1.54
C ARG A 86 -9.86 -3.38 -2.17
N GLU A 87 -9.48 -2.86 -3.33
CA GLU A 87 -8.32 -3.35 -4.08
C GLU A 87 -6.99 -2.98 -3.40
N THR A 88 -6.92 -1.85 -2.70
CA THR A 88 -5.79 -1.49 -1.83
C THR A 88 -5.62 -2.51 -0.69
N ILE A 89 -6.72 -2.91 -0.03
CA ILE A 89 -6.66 -3.92 1.04
C ILE A 89 -6.34 -5.31 0.48
N TYR A 90 -6.92 -5.70 -0.66
CA TYR A 90 -6.62 -6.97 -1.33
C TYR A 90 -5.15 -7.06 -1.74
N GLN A 91 -4.57 -5.98 -2.26
CA GLN A 91 -3.15 -5.92 -2.64
C GLN A 91 -2.21 -6.18 -1.45
N CYS A 92 -2.68 -6.01 -0.20
CA CYS A 92 -1.87 -6.34 0.98
C CYS A 92 -1.73 -7.86 1.21
N ALA A 93 -2.65 -8.69 0.69
CA ALA A 93 -2.72 -10.13 1.03
C ALA A 93 -1.43 -10.91 0.78
N PRO A 94 -0.70 -10.72 -0.35
CA PRO A 94 0.58 -11.38 -0.58
C PRO A 94 1.66 -11.03 0.45
N TYR A 95 1.55 -9.88 1.12
CA TYR A 95 2.57 -9.37 2.05
C TYR A 95 2.24 -9.66 3.51
N ILE A 96 0.95 -9.64 3.87
CA ILE A 96 0.51 -9.71 5.27
C ILE A 96 -0.31 -10.97 5.58
N GLY A 97 -0.65 -11.76 4.55
CA GLY A 97 -1.45 -12.96 4.65
C GLY A 97 -2.95 -12.72 4.84
N PHE A 98 -3.75 -13.73 4.50
CA PHE A 98 -5.22 -13.64 4.51
C PHE A 98 -5.84 -13.23 5.84
N PRO A 99 -5.43 -13.73 7.03
CA PRO A 99 -6.13 -13.37 8.27
C PRO A 99 -6.18 -11.87 8.53
N LYS A 100 -5.06 -11.18 8.29
CA LYS A 100 -4.97 -9.72 8.45
C LYS A 100 -5.76 -8.96 7.38
N THR A 101 -5.72 -9.44 6.14
CA THR A 101 -6.51 -8.88 5.04
C THR A 101 -8.01 -9.02 5.30
N LEU A 102 -8.47 -10.18 5.77
CA LEU A 102 -9.88 -10.45 6.08
C LEU A 102 -10.39 -9.50 7.18
N ASN A 103 -9.63 -9.33 8.26
CA ASN A 103 -9.96 -8.37 9.31
C ASN A 103 -10.13 -6.94 8.76
N ALA A 104 -9.22 -6.51 7.87
CA ALA A 104 -9.27 -5.18 7.28
C ALA A 104 -10.46 -5.00 6.32
N ILE A 105 -10.76 -6.02 5.51
CA ILE A 105 -11.92 -6.02 4.62
C ILE A 105 -13.23 -5.96 5.41
N ASP A 106 -13.34 -6.67 6.53
CA ASP A 106 -14.52 -6.60 7.38
C ASP A 106 -14.74 -5.19 7.94
N ILE A 107 -13.66 -4.47 8.28
CA ILE A 107 -13.74 -3.06 8.69
C ILE A 107 -14.20 -2.17 7.54
N ALA A 108 -13.62 -2.32 6.34
CA ALA A 108 -14.00 -1.51 5.18
C ALA A 108 -15.45 -1.75 4.78
N ASN A 109 -15.91 -3.00 4.78
CA ASN A 109 -17.29 -3.38 4.48
C ASN A 109 -18.29 -2.74 5.46
N LYS A 110 -17.98 -2.72 6.76
CA LYS A 110 -18.82 -2.03 7.76
C LYS A 110 -18.94 -0.54 7.45
N VAL A 111 -17.84 0.12 7.08
CA VAL A 111 -17.88 1.54 6.67
C VAL A 111 -18.72 1.72 5.41
N PHE A 112 -18.61 0.82 4.43
CA PHE A 112 -19.43 0.86 3.22
C PHE A 112 -20.93 0.73 3.55
N GLU A 113 -21.32 -0.21 4.39
CA GLU A 113 -22.70 -0.39 4.85
C GLU A 113 -23.21 0.85 5.62
N GLU A 114 -22.41 1.40 6.54
CA GLU A 114 -22.72 2.64 7.26
C GLU A 114 -22.92 3.85 6.32
N ARG A 115 -22.20 3.86 5.20
CA ARG A 115 -22.29 4.87 4.13
C ARG A 115 -23.39 4.57 3.09
N GLY A 116 -24.17 3.50 3.26
CA GLY A 116 -25.22 3.10 2.33
C GLY A 116 -24.72 2.53 1.00
N ILE A 117 -23.45 2.14 0.92
CA ILE A 117 -22.86 1.46 -0.25
C ILE A 117 -23.25 -0.01 -0.20
N SER A 118 -23.90 -0.50 -1.26
CA SER A 118 -24.36 -1.89 -1.34
C SER A 118 -23.22 -2.88 -1.58
N LEU A 119 -23.28 -4.02 -0.89
CA LEU A 119 -22.37 -5.16 -1.05
C LEU A 119 -23.12 -6.38 -1.63
N PRO A 120 -22.45 -7.25 -2.42
CA PRO A 120 -21.04 -7.17 -2.81
C PRO A 120 -20.79 -6.09 -3.89
N LEU A 121 -19.63 -5.43 -3.82
CA LEU A 121 -19.14 -4.60 -4.94
C LEU A 121 -18.89 -5.46 -6.17
N GLU A 122 -19.01 -4.88 -7.37
CA GLU A 122 -18.74 -5.57 -8.63
C GLU A 122 -17.35 -6.24 -8.66
N SER A 123 -17.24 -7.36 -9.38
CA SER A 123 -15.97 -8.06 -9.52
C SER A 123 -14.99 -7.25 -10.37
N ALA A 124 -13.76 -7.10 -9.88
CA ALA A 124 -12.66 -6.49 -10.62
C ALA A 124 -11.63 -7.52 -11.12
N GLY A 125 -11.96 -8.82 -11.05
CA GLY A 125 -11.10 -9.88 -11.60
C GLY A 125 -11.03 -9.78 -13.13
N THR A 126 -9.82 -9.95 -13.68
CA THR A 126 -9.54 -9.86 -15.11
C THR A 126 -9.11 -11.20 -15.72
N VAL A 127 -8.97 -12.23 -14.88
CA VAL A 127 -8.53 -13.58 -15.24
C VAL A 127 -9.51 -14.61 -14.70
N ASP A 128 -9.56 -15.78 -15.33
CA ASP A 128 -10.26 -16.93 -14.76
C ASP A 128 -9.49 -17.47 -13.55
N GLY A 129 -10.05 -17.29 -12.35
CA GLY A 129 -9.41 -17.65 -11.09
C GLY A 129 -9.21 -19.16 -10.89
N ILE A 130 -9.92 -20.00 -11.65
CA ILE A 130 -9.79 -21.46 -11.59
C ILE A 130 -8.86 -22.05 -12.66
N ASP A 131 -8.36 -21.23 -13.59
CA ASP A 131 -7.36 -21.63 -14.59
C ASP A 131 -5.95 -21.20 -14.13
N PRO A 132 -5.11 -22.13 -13.64
CA PRO A 132 -3.76 -21.79 -13.19
C PRO A 132 -2.88 -21.22 -14.32
N SER A 133 -3.11 -21.62 -15.57
CA SER A 133 -2.32 -21.13 -16.71
C SER A 133 -2.67 -19.68 -17.05
N ALA A 134 -3.96 -19.33 -17.04
CA ALA A 134 -4.40 -17.96 -17.26
C ALA A 134 -3.82 -17.00 -16.20
N ARG A 135 -3.85 -17.42 -14.93
CA ARG A 135 -3.29 -16.65 -13.81
C ARG A 135 -1.77 -16.49 -13.91
N GLU A 136 -1.05 -17.56 -14.22
CA GLU A 136 0.41 -17.53 -14.40
C GLU A 136 0.80 -16.60 -15.55
N GLN A 137 0.15 -16.72 -16.71
CA GLN A 137 0.44 -15.91 -17.89
C GLN A 137 0.20 -14.42 -17.64
N ALA A 138 -0.95 -14.07 -17.06
CA ALA A 138 -1.30 -12.69 -16.75
C ALA A 138 -0.39 -12.11 -15.65
N GLY A 139 -0.08 -12.92 -14.62
CA GLY A 139 0.86 -12.54 -13.57
C GLY A 139 2.25 -12.26 -14.11
N ALA A 140 2.79 -13.14 -14.96
CA ALA A 140 4.09 -12.98 -15.61
C ALA A 140 4.15 -11.72 -16.49
N ALA A 141 3.06 -11.37 -17.17
CA ALA A 141 2.98 -10.16 -17.99
C ALA A 141 3.18 -8.86 -17.18
N ILE A 142 2.84 -8.86 -15.89
CA ILE A 142 3.11 -7.75 -14.96
C ILE A 142 4.48 -7.92 -14.30
N GLN A 143 4.80 -9.13 -13.82
CA GLN A 143 6.01 -9.38 -13.04
C GLN A 143 7.29 -9.22 -13.85
N THR A 144 7.36 -9.76 -15.06
CA THR A 144 8.61 -9.82 -15.84
C THR A 144 9.16 -8.43 -16.18
N PRO A 145 8.37 -7.43 -16.63
CA PRO A 145 8.88 -6.08 -16.84
C PRO A 145 9.40 -5.39 -15.57
N LEU A 146 8.87 -5.76 -14.40
CA LEU A 146 9.22 -5.14 -13.12
C LEU A 146 10.42 -5.80 -12.45
N TYR A 147 10.51 -7.13 -12.49
CA TYR A 147 11.45 -7.93 -11.70
C TYR A 147 12.35 -8.85 -12.53
N GLY A 148 12.13 -8.94 -13.84
CA GLY A 148 12.84 -9.88 -14.71
C GLY A 148 12.62 -11.34 -14.28
N ASN A 149 13.68 -12.14 -14.31
CA ASN A 149 13.66 -13.56 -13.93
C ASN A 149 14.19 -13.82 -12.51
N GLU A 150 14.47 -12.77 -11.75
CA GLU A 150 15.26 -12.88 -10.52
C GLU A 150 14.61 -13.77 -9.46
N VAL A 151 13.28 -13.66 -9.30
CA VAL A 151 12.51 -14.52 -8.39
C VAL A 151 12.70 -16.00 -8.74
N LYS A 152 12.59 -16.35 -10.03
CA LYS A 152 12.77 -17.72 -10.51
C LYS A 152 14.20 -18.20 -10.27
N GLU A 153 15.19 -17.35 -10.55
CA GLU A 153 16.60 -17.68 -10.36
C GLU A 153 16.95 -17.90 -8.89
N VAL A 154 16.53 -17.00 -8.00
CA VAL A 154 16.79 -17.11 -6.54
C VAL A 154 16.16 -18.38 -5.98
N PHE A 155 14.89 -18.65 -6.29
CA PHE A 155 14.19 -19.78 -5.69
C PHE A 155 14.45 -21.12 -6.40
N SER A 156 15.11 -21.13 -7.57
CA SER A 156 15.57 -22.38 -8.21
C SER A 156 16.56 -23.19 -7.36
N ALA A 157 17.16 -22.57 -6.34
CA ALA A 157 18.06 -23.23 -5.40
C ALA A 157 17.32 -23.97 -4.26
N LEU A 158 15.99 -23.87 -4.18
CA LEU A 158 15.21 -24.60 -3.17
C LEU A 158 15.18 -26.12 -3.47
N PRO A 159 14.98 -26.98 -2.47
CA PRO A 159 14.76 -28.39 -2.71
C PRO A 159 13.45 -28.65 -3.47
N GLN A 160 13.44 -29.65 -4.34
CA GLN A 160 12.23 -30.12 -5.00
C GLN A 160 11.14 -30.54 -4.00
N PRO A 161 9.85 -30.19 -4.23
CA PRO A 161 9.30 -29.50 -5.42
C PRO A 161 9.24 -27.95 -5.29
N PHE A 162 9.88 -27.37 -4.28
CA PHE A 162 9.71 -25.96 -3.93
C PHE A 162 10.42 -24.99 -4.87
N ASP A 163 11.41 -25.46 -5.62
CA ASP A 163 12.09 -24.71 -6.68
C ASP A 163 11.17 -24.32 -7.84
N GLU A 164 10.11 -25.09 -8.08
CA GLU A 164 9.06 -24.75 -9.04
C GLU A 164 7.83 -24.14 -8.36
N PHE A 165 7.42 -24.69 -7.21
CA PHE A 165 6.19 -24.29 -6.54
C PHE A 165 6.24 -22.84 -6.03
N VAL A 166 7.36 -22.39 -5.45
CA VAL A 166 7.46 -21.02 -4.91
C VAL A 166 7.41 -19.95 -6.01
N PRO A 167 8.21 -20.04 -7.10
CA PRO A 167 8.06 -19.13 -8.23
C PRO A 167 6.65 -19.11 -8.81
N HIS A 168 6.04 -20.29 -9.03
CA HIS A 168 4.67 -20.38 -9.52
C HIS A 168 3.67 -19.67 -8.60
N LEU A 169 3.75 -19.90 -7.28
CA LEU A 169 2.83 -19.28 -6.34
C LEU A 169 2.97 -17.75 -6.32
N LEU A 170 4.19 -17.24 -6.42
CA LEU A 170 4.44 -15.80 -6.49
C LEU A 170 3.85 -15.21 -7.77
N THR A 171 4.11 -15.82 -8.93
CA THR A 171 3.58 -15.35 -10.23
C THR A 171 2.05 -15.45 -10.28
N SER A 172 1.49 -16.64 -10.08
CA SER A 172 0.06 -16.92 -10.26
C SER A 172 -0.82 -16.35 -9.16
N SER A 173 -0.33 -16.20 -7.93
CA SER A 173 -1.11 -15.63 -6.83
C SER A 173 -0.83 -14.13 -6.67
N ALA A 174 0.39 -13.73 -6.29
CA ALA A 174 0.66 -12.32 -5.98
C ALA A 174 0.41 -11.39 -7.18
N PHE A 175 0.82 -11.80 -8.39
CA PHE A 175 0.55 -11.03 -9.60
C PHE A 175 -0.77 -11.46 -10.25
N GLY A 176 -0.96 -12.76 -10.49
CA GLY A 176 -2.11 -13.31 -11.20
C GLY A 176 -3.45 -13.04 -10.53
N ASP A 177 -3.59 -13.30 -9.22
CA ASP A 177 -4.85 -13.11 -8.49
C ASP A 177 -5.09 -11.66 -8.07
N PHE A 178 -4.02 -10.92 -7.71
CA PHE A 178 -4.14 -9.60 -7.11
C PHE A 178 -3.73 -8.47 -8.05
N ALA A 179 -2.51 -8.53 -8.63
CA ALA A 179 -2.00 -7.40 -9.41
C ALA A 179 -2.70 -7.16 -10.75
N THR A 180 -3.29 -8.20 -11.34
CA THR A 180 -4.04 -8.11 -12.60
C THR A 180 -5.43 -7.47 -12.45
N ARG A 181 -5.95 -7.38 -11.21
CA ARG A 181 -7.31 -6.89 -10.96
C ARG A 181 -7.44 -5.41 -11.32
N GLY A 182 -8.64 -5.00 -11.70
CA GLY A 182 -8.97 -3.59 -11.92
C GLY A 182 -8.97 -2.76 -10.63
N GLY A 183 -9.28 -1.47 -10.74
CA GLY A 183 -9.42 -0.54 -9.61
C GLY A 183 -8.13 0.19 -9.23
N LEU A 184 -6.96 -0.43 -9.41
CA LEU A 184 -5.65 0.21 -9.26
C LEU A 184 -4.76 -0.14 -10.45
N ASP A 185 -3.97 0.84 -10.92
CA ASP A 185 -2.93 0.58 -11.91
C ASP A 185 -1.68 -0.08 -11.29
N VAL A 186 -0.77 -0.56 -12.15
CA VAL A 186 0.43 -1.28 -11.70
C VAL A 186 1.33 -0.39 -10.82
N ALA A 187 1.45 0.91 -11.11
CA ALA A 187 2.27 1.83 -10.33
C ALA A 187 1.69 2.04 -8.92
N GLN A 188 0.38 2.21 -8.82
CA GLN A 188 -0.34 2.29 -7.55
C GLN A 188 -0.18 1.02 -6.73
N ARG A 189 -0.31 -0.15 -7.36
CA ARG A 189 -0.12 -1.44 -6.68
C ARG A 189 1.29 -1.61 -6.13
N GLU A 190 2.31 -1.21 -6.88
CA GLU A 190 3.69 -1.25 -6.40
C GLU A 190 3.95 -0.29 -5.23
N LEU A 191 3.36 0.90 -5.23
CA LEU A 191 3.45 1.80 -4.07
C LEU A 191 2.76 1.22 -2.83
N VAL A 192 1.58 0.62 -2.98
CA VAL A 192 0.86 -0.09 -1.90
C VAL A 192 1.71 -1.24 -1.36
N SER A 193 2.24 -2.09 -2.24
CA SER A 193 3.14 -3.19 -1.87
C SER A 193 4.35 -2.69 -1.10
N LEU A 194 5.02 -1.64 -1.59
CA LEU A 194 6.20 -1.05 -0.95
C LEU A 194 5.91 -0.57 0.47
N VAL A 195 4.82 0.18 0.69
CA VAL A 195 4.52 0.70 2.04
C VAL A 195 4.00 -0.40 2.97
N ALA A 196 3.31 -1.42 2.46
CA ALA A 196 2.96 -2.61 3.24
C ALA A 196 4.20 -3.37 3.73
N ILE A 197 5.18 -3.57 2.84
CA ILE A 197 6.48 -4.19 3.15
C ILE A 197 7.23 -3.37 4.21
N ALA A 198 7.26 -2.04 4.05
CA ALA A 198 7.88 -1.14 5.02
C ALA A 198 7.20 -1.29 6.39
N ALA A 199 5.86 -1.28 6.44
CA ALA A 199 5.09 -1.38 7.68
C ALA A 199 5.36 -2.67 8.47
N ILE A 200 5.64 -3.79 7.79
CA ILE A 200 5.96 -5.07 8.44
C ILE A 200 7.47 -5.30 8.63
N GLY A 201 8.32 -4.35 8.23
CA GLY A 201 9.77 -4.43 8.39
C GLY A 201 10.45 -5.49 7.51
N ALA A 202 9.84 -5.90 6.40
CA ALA A 202 10.40 -6.92 5.50
C ALA A 202 11.50 -6.33 4.59
N SER A 203 12.63 -5.94 5.20
CA SER A 203 13.69 -5.15 4.57
C SER A 203 14.29 -5.76 3.30
N THR A 204 14.41 -7.10 3.22
CA THR A 204 14.88 -7.81 2.02
C THR A 204 14.01 -7.53 0.78
N GLN A 205 12.74 -7.17 0.97
CA GLN A 205 11.81 -6.89 -0.11
C GLN A 205 11.76 -5.39 -0.49
N LEU A 206 12.35 -4.49 0.30
CA LEU A 206 12.25 -3.04 0.03
C LEU A 206 12.97 -2.64 -1.27
N ARG A 207 14.17 -3.17 -1.53
CA ARG A 207 14.94 -2.84 -2.74
C ARG A 207 14.20 -3.22 -4.02
N PRO A 208 13.70 -4.46 -4.19
CA PRO A 208 12.92 -4.81 -5.37
C PRO A 208 11.67 -3.97 -5.53
N HIS A 209 10.94 -3.65 -4.47
CA HIS A 209 9.71 -2.86 -4.60
C HIS A 209 9.95 -1.35 -4.80
N VAL A 210 11.07 -0.78 -4.36
CA VAL A 210 11.48 0.56 -4.79
C VAL A 210 11.77 0.59 -6.30
N ALA A 211 12.51 -0.40 -6.81
CA ALA A 211 12.80 -0.51 -8.24
C ALA A 211 11.54 -0.81 -9.06
N GLY A 212 10.70 -1.71 -8.57
CA GLY A 212 9.42 -2.11 -9.16
C GLY A 212 8.48 -0.92 -9.30
N ALA A 213 8.28 -0.13 -8.24
CA ALA A 213 7.47 1.08 -8.30
C ALA A 213 7.95 2.08 -9.36
N ILE A 214 9.27 2.26 -9.49
CA ILE A 214 9.85 3.17 -10.49
C ILE A 214 9.66 2.62 -11.91
N ARG A 215 9.90 1.32 -12.13
CA ARG A 215 9.68 0.65 -13.43
C ARG A 215 8.22 0.62 -13.85
N ALA A 216 7.32 0.53 -12.88
CA ALA A 216 5.88 0.62 -13.10
C ALA A 216 5.44 2.04 -13.50
N GLY A 217 6.32 3.04 -13.38
CA GLY A 217 6.09 4.42 -13.84
C GLY A 217 6.03 5.47 -12.72
N SER A 218 6.21 5.09 -11.46
CA SER A 218 6.29 6.08 -10.37
C SER A 218 7.61 6.88 -10.45
N SER A 219 7.54 8.20 -10.31
CA SER A 219 8.76 8.99 -10.17
C SER A 219 9.46 8.69 -8.84
N ARG A 220 10.79 8.84 -8.79
CA ARG A 220 11.55 8.75 -7.52
C ARG A 220 10.98 9.65 -6.43
N GLN A 221 10.52 10.84 -6.80
CA GLN A 221 9.86 11.79 -5.90
C GLN A 221 8.56 11.22 -5.33
N LYS A 222 7.74 10.55 -6.16
CA LYS A 222 6.49 9.92 -5.72
C LYS A 222 6.73 8.74 -4.77
N VAL A 223 7.74 7.92 -5.05
CA VAL A 223 8.16 6.83 -4.15
C VAL A 223 8.65 7.36 -2.80
N ALA A 224 9.47 8.43 -2.81
CA ALA A 224 9.89 9.09 -1.58
C ALA A 224 8.70 9.68 -0.80
N ALA A 225 7.78 10.36 -1.50
CA ALA A 225 6.57 10.92 -0.90
C ALA A 225 5.70 9.83 -0.27
N ALA A 226 5.60 8.65 -0.87
CA ALA A 226 4.84 7.53 -0.31
C ALA A 226 5.43 7.03 1.02
N LEU A 227 6.76 6.90 1.10
CA LEU A 227 7.45 6.49 2.32
C LEU A 227 7.38 7.58 3.43
N VAL A 228 7.45 8.86 3.06
CA VAL A 228 7.26 9.98 3.99
C VAL A 228 5.81 10.03 4.51
N GLN A 229 4.81 9.85 3.64
CA GLN A 229 3.40 9.85 4.01
C GLN A 229 3.09 8.84 5.12
N VAL A 230 3.67 7.64 5.05
CA VAL A 230 3.40 6.57 6.01
C VAL A 230 4.32 6.61 7.24
N MET A 231 5.35 7.47 7.25
CA MET A 231 6.34 7.54 8.32
C MET A 231 5.73 7.77 9.72
N PRO A 232 4.75 8.68 9.91
CA PRO A 232 4.13 8.87 11.22
C PRO A 232 3.32 7.67 11.71
N TYR A 233 2.88 6.80 10.79
CA TYR A 233 2.07 5.62 11.10
C TYR A 233 2.92 4.41 11.44
N ILE A 234 3.96 4.15 10.64
CA ILE A 234 4.80 2.95 10.80
C ILE A 234 6.01 3.22 11.70
N GLY A 235 6.39 4.48 11.88
CA GLY A 235 7.59 4.92 12.59
C GLY A 235 8.80 5.11 11.67
N GLY A 236 9.63 6.11 12.02
CA GLY A 236 10.82 6.52 11.27
C GLY A 236 11.71 5.39 10.76
N PRO A 237 12.19 4.45 11.61
CA PRO A 237 13.15 3.42 11.18
C PRO A 237 12.70 2.57 9.98
N TYR A 238 11.41 2.24 9.90
CA TYR A 238 10.86 1.45 8.81
C TYR A 238 10.77 2.25 7.50
N ALA A 239 10.30 3.50 7.56
CA ALA A 239 10.23 4.38 6.39
C ALA A 239 11.62 4.80 5.89
N LEU A 240 12.54 5.13 6.81
CA LEU A 240 13.91 5.57 6.49
C LEU A 240 14.70 4.49 5.75
N SER A 241 14.49 3.21 6.08
CA SER A 241 15.12 2.09 5.37
C SER A 241 14.81 2.10 3.86
N GLY A 242 13.55 2.39 3.49
CA GLY A 242 13.15 2.58 2.10
C GLY A 242 13.71 3.87 1.49
N LEU A 243 13.69 4.98 2.25
CA LEU A 243 14.18 6.28 1.75
C LEU A 243 15.67 6.25 1.41
N VAL A 244 16.48 5.51 2.19
CA VAL A 244 17.90 5.29 1.87
C VAL A 244 18.06 4.58 0.52
N LEU A 245 17.20 3.61 0.21
CA LEU A 245 17.22 2.91 -1.09
C LEU A 245 16.80 3.84 -2.23
N VAL A 246 15.79 4.70 -2.02
CA VAL A 246 15.40 5.73 -3.01
C VAL A 246 16.53 6.73 -3.27
N ALA A 247 17.23 7.17 -2.21
CA ALA A 247 18.36 8.10 -2.32
C ALA A 247 19.52 7.49 -3.12
N ARG A 248 19.77 6.20 -2.94
CA ARG A 248 20.83 5.44 -3.62
C ARG A 248 20.39 4.80 -4.94
N TYR A 249 19.16 5.02 -5.37
CA TYR A 249 18.63 4.39 -6.57
C TYR A 249 19.38 4.89 -7.82
N ASP A 250 19.98 3.96 -8.54
CA ASP A 250 20.63 4.15 -9.83
C ASP A 250 19.95 3.25 -10.87
N GLU A 251 19.42 3.87 -11.92
CA GLU A 251 18.68 3.19 -12.98
C GLU A 251 19.51 2.11 -13.67
N LYS A 252 20.84 2.30 -13.78
CA LYS A 252 21.74 1.40 -14.51
C LYS A 252 22.07 0.11 -13.77
N THR A 253 22.03 0.13 -12.44
CA THR A 253 22.32 -1.04 -11.57
C THR A 253 21.06 -1.72 -11.04
N SER A 254 19.88 -1.14 -11.28
CA SER A 254 18.62 -1.60 -10.70
C SER A 254 18.16 -3.00 -11.15
N ALA A 255 18.70 -3.57 -12.24
CA ALA A 255 18.27 -4.86 -12.83
C ALA A 255 18.49 -6.08 -11.91
N GLU A 256 19.26 -5.90 -10.85
CA GLU A 256 19.65 -6.88 -9.84
C GLU A 256 19.01 -6.49 -8.50
N ALA A 257 17.73 -6.76 -8.31
CA ALA A 257 17.01 -6.25 -7.13
C ALA A 257 17.21 -7.11 -5.87
N TYR A 258 17.51 -8.40 -6.02
CA TYR A 258 17.90 -9.36 -5.01
C TYR A 258 19.42 -9.66 -4.97
N ARG A 259 20.19 -9.23 -5.97
CA ARG A 259 21.68 -9.33 -5.99
C ARG A 259 22.35 -8.01 -5.59
#